data_AF-A0A1P8RYA5-F1
#
_entry.id   AF-A0A1P8RYA5-F1
#
_cell.length_a   1.000
_cell.length_b   1.000
_cell.length_c   1.000
_cell.angle_alpha   90.00
_cell.angle_beta   90.00
_cell.angle_gamma   90.00
#
_symmetry.space_group_name_H-M   'P 1'
#
loop_
_entity.id
_entity.type
_entity.pdbx_description
1 polymer ?
#
loop_
_entity_poly.entity_id
_entity_poly.type
_entity_poly.pdbx_seq_one_letter_code
_entity_poly.pdbx_strand_id
1 'polypeptide(L)'
;METELDINQKSTVYRAFHLAKIPIIIALILTPIRFSLELIGLPDSAIFIVGLLWLTLAFAIYWGTKLYKTKHAYLLLLLSLLIYSPISRFPVALFWWIDTNYEIGTHYGLYFNNFGQALLNHIGYGSLVQIIPGFILGSITIAFMSNRKNEIQKTNTLEDE
;
A
#
# COMPACT_ATOMS: atom_id res chain seq x y z
N MET A 1 22.18 -27.29 -0.07
CA MET A 1 21.19 -27.63 -1.10
C MET A 1 19.90 -26.96 -0.67
N GLU A 2 19.49 -25.85 -1.31
CA GLU A 2 18.22 -25.18 -1.00
C GLU A 2 17.08 -26.18 -1.26
N THR A 3 16.07 -26.23 -0.39
CA THR A 3 14.92 -27.12 -0.56
C THR A 3 13.93 -26.54 -1.59
N GLU A 4 13.06 -27.37 -2.20
CA GLU A 4 12.01 -26.86 -3.11
C GLU A 4 11.12 -25.79 -2.45
N LEU A 5 10.95 -25.90 -1.13
CA LEU A 5 10.20 -24.96 -0.31
C LEU A 5 10.90 -23.60 -0.21
N ASP A 6 12.22 -23.58 -0.05
CA ASP A 6 13.04 -22.36 -0.06
C ASP A 6 12.96 -21.63 -1.41
N ILE A 7 13.05 -22.37 -2.52
CA ILE A 7 12.99 -21.82 -3.87
C ILE A 7 11.62 -21.18 -4.15
N ASN A 8 10.54 -21.83 -3.72
CA ASN A 8 9.17 -21.34 -3.90
C ASN A 8 8.85 -20.13 -3.00
N GLN A 9 9.35 -20.12 -1.76
CA GLN A 9 9.21 -18.97 -0.86
C GLN A 9 9.97 -17.75 -1.39
N LYS A 10 11.22 -17.95 -1.85
CA LYS A 10 12.06 -16.92 -2.48
C LYS A 10 11.37 -16.33 -3.73
N SER A 11 10.76 -17.18 -4.55
CA SER A 11 9.95 -16.78 -5.71
C SER A 11 8.72 -15.94 -5.30
N THR A 12 8.02 -16.33 -4.23
CA THR A 12 6.83 -15.62 -3.73
C THR A 12 7.16 -14.23 -3.19
N VAL A 13 8.22 -14.11 -2.37
CA VAL A 13 8.68 -12.83 -1.83
C VAL A 13 9.19 -11.93 -2.95
N TYR A 14 9.97 -12.46 -3.89
CA TYR A 14 10.44 -11.71 -5.06
C TYR A 14 9.27 -11.16 -5.88
N ARG A 15 8.24 -11.98 -6.10
CA ARG A 15 7.03 -11.54 -6.79
C ARG A 15 6.31 -10.45 -6.01
N ALA A 16 6.12 -10.61 -4.71
CA ALA A 16 5.50 -9.58 -3.86
C ALA A 16 6.26 -8.25 -3.90
N PHE A 17 7.59 -8.28 -3.86
CA PHE A 17 8.44 -7.09 -4.04
C PHE A 17 8.22 -6.44 -5.41
N HIS A 18 8.13 -7.24 -6.48
CA HIS A 18 7.85 -6.73 -7.82
C HIS A 18 6.49 -6.02 -7.91
N LEU A 19 5.48 -6.50 -7.18
CA LEU A 19 4.17 -5.84 -7.09
C LEU A 19 4.27 -4.50 -6.33
N ALA A 20 5.06 -4.46 -5.26
CA ALA A 20 5.23 -3.31 -4.38
C ALA A 20 6.08 -2.18 -5.00
N LYS A 21 7.03 -2.50 -5.90
CA LYS A 21 8.04 -1.53 -6.38
C LYS A 21 7.45 -0.26 -7.02
N ILE A 22 6.43 -0.40 -7.87
CA ILE A 22 5.82 0.74 -8.59
C ILE A 22 5.11 1.67 -7.58
N PRO A 23 4.23 1.16 -6.70
CA PRO A 23 3.62 1.95 -5.64
C PRO A 23 4.63 2.64 -4.72
N ILE A 24 5.75 1.97 -4.39
CA ILE A 24 6.82 2.58 -3.61
C ILE A 24 7.33 3.83 -4.33
N ILE A 25 7.67 3.72 -5.62
CA ILE A 25 8.15 4.86 -6.42
C ILE A 25 7.10 5.98 -6.46
N ILE A 26 5.83 5.65 -6.65
CA ILE A 26 4.74 6.62 -6.65
C ILE A 26 4.65 7.32 -5.29
N ALA A 27 4.72 6.58 -4.18
CA ALA A 27 4.67 7.13 -2.83
C ALA A 27 5.84 8.08 -2.51
N LEU A 28 7.05 7.75 -3.01
CA LEU A 28 8.23 8.59 -2.88
C LEU A 28 8.05 9.96 -3.56
N ILE A 29 7.25 10.04 -4.62
CA ILE A 29 6.94 11.29 -5.34
C ILE A 29 5.70 11.98 -4.74
N LEU A 30 4.68 11.20 -4.38
CA LEU A 30 3.42 11.69 -3.85
C LEU A 30 3.62 12.45 -2.54
N THR A 31 4.50 11.98 -1.67
CA THR A 31 4.73 12.60 -0.36
C THR A 31 5.35 14.01 -0.48
N PRO A 32 6.42 14.25 -1.26
CA PRO A 32 6.89 15.60 -1.57
C PRO A 32 5.81 16.49 -2.19
N ILE A 33 5.01 15.98 -3.14
CA ILE A 33 3.94 16.76 -3.75
C ILE A 33 2.93 17.18 -2.68
N ARG A 34 2.49 16.24 -1.84
CA ARG A 34 1.56 16.48 -0.74
C ARG A 34 2.09 17.54 0.23
N PHE A 35 3.36 17.42 0.61
CA PHE A 35 4.04 18.40 1.47
C PHE A 35 4.07 19.79 0.82
N SER A 36 4.46 19.89 -0.45
CA SER A 36 4.48 21.17 -1.18
C SER A 36 3.09 21.80 -1.35
N LEU A 37 2.05 20.98 -1.57
CA LEU A 37 0.66 21.47 -1.66
C LEU A 37 0.19 22.10 -0.34
N GLU A 38 0.68 21.57 0.77
CA GLU A 38 0.41 22.14 2.08
C GLU A 38 1.10 23.47 2.30
N LEU A 39 2.36 23.59 1.88
CA LEU A 39 3.12 24.84 2.00
C LEU A 39 2.48 26.00 1.23
N ILE A 40 1.77 25.72 0.14
CA ILE A 40 1.04 26.74 -0.62
C ILE A 40 -0.37 27.02 -0.05
N GLY A 41 -0.71 26.44 1.11
CA GLY A 41 -1.92 26.75 1.87
C GLY A 41 -3.18 25.98 1.46
N LEU A 42 -3.06 24.83 0.79
CA LEU A 42 -4.24 23.99 0.56
C LEU A 42 -4.81 23.44 1.89
N PRO A 43 -6.14 23.29 2.00
CA PRO A 43 -6.74 22.71 3.19
C PRO A 43 -6.45 21.21 3.32
N ASP A 44 -6.28 20.75 4.55
CA ASP A 44 -5.99 19.35 4.89
C ASP A 44 -6.96 18.36 4.24
N SER A 45 -8.25 18.69 4.14
CA SER A 45 -9.26 17.84 3.53
C SER A 45 -8.99 17.56 2.05
N ALA A 46 -8.45 18.53 1.31
CA ALA A 46 -8.07 18.36 -0.10
C ALA A 46 -6.77 17.55 -0.22
N ILE A 47 -5.78 17.86 0.62
CA ILE A 47 -4.47 17.21 0.65
C ILE A 47 -4.57 15.74 1.13
N PHE A 48 -5.56 15.45 1.99
CA PHE A 48 -5.81 14.10 2.51
C PHE A 48 -6.14 13.10 1.40
N ILE A 49 -6.87 13.52 0.36
CA ILE A 49 -7.21 12.68 -0.80
C ILE A 49 -5.95 12.30 -1.60
N VAL A 50 -4.95 13.19 -1.61
CA VAL A 50 -3.62 12.98 -2.23
C VAL A 50 -2.68 12.24 -1.25
N GLY A 51 -3.25 11.47 -0.32
CA GLY A 51 -2.54 10.79 0.75
C GLY A 51 -2.16 9.34 0.44
N LEU A 52 -1.18 8.85 1.20
CA LEU A 52 -0.69 7.48 1.08
C LEU A 52 -1.75 6.40 1.36
N LEU A 53 -2.78 6.70 2.16
CA LEU A 53 -3.89 5.79 2.40
C LEU A 53 -4.67 5.51 1.10
N TRP A 54 -5.07 6.57 0.38
CA TRP A 54 -5.81 6.44 -0.87
C TRP A 54 -5.00 5.73 -1.95
N LEU A 55 -3.70 6.03 -2.02
CA LEU A 55 -2.77 5.27 -2.88
C LEU A 55 -2.79 3.78 -2.53
N THR A 56 -2.75 3.42 -1.24
CA THR A 56 -2.83 2.02 -0.80
C THR A 56 -4.15 1.36 -1.19
N LEU A 57 -5.28 2.04 -1.02
CA LEU A 57 -6.60 1.51 -1.39
C LEU A 57 -6.68 1.25 -2.89
N ALA A 58 -6.25 2.21 -3.71
CA ALA A 58 -6.20 2.06 -5.16
C ALA A 58 -5.28 0.91 -5.59
N PHE A 59 -4.09 0.82 -4.98
CA PHE A 59 -3.15 -0.28 -5.17
C PHE A 59 -3.76 -1.64 -4.83
N ALA A 60 -4.46 -1.73 -3.69
CA ALA A 60 -5.08 -2.97 -3.23
C ALA A 60 -6.20 -3.43 -4.17
N ILE A 61 -7.05 -2.51 -4.65
CA ILE A 61 -8.07 -2.82 -5.66
C ILE A 61 -7.38 -3.28 -6.95
N TYR A 62 -6.42 -2.51 -7.45
CA TYR A 62 -5.72 -2.81 -8.70
C TYR A 62 -5.13 -4.23 -8.67
N TRP A 63 -4.36 -4.58 -7.64
CA TRP A 63 -3.81 -5.92 -7.55
C TRP A 63 -4.85 -6.97 -7.21
N GLY A 64 -5.89 -6.65 -6.46
CA GLY A 64 -7.00 -7.57 -6.23
C GLY A 64 -7.62 -8.04 -7.56
N THR A 65 -7.84 -7.11 -8.50
CA THR A 65 -8.36 -7.44 -9.84
C THR A 65 -7.38 -8.21 -10.73
N LYS A 66 -6.07 -8.11 -10.48
CA LYS A 66 -5.03 -8.80 -11.26
C LYS A 66 -4.67 -10.17 -10.69
N LEU A 67 -4.70 -10.31 -9.36
CA LEU A 67 -4.26 -11.50 -8.65
C LEU A 67 -5.35 -12.55 -8.47
N TYR A 68 -6.64 -12.26 -8.69
CA TYR A 68 -7.74 -13.18 -8.38
C TYR A 68 -7.61 -14.59 -9.01
N LYS A 69 -6.91 -14.73 -10.15
CA LYS A 69 -6.66 -16.03 -10.81
C LYS A 69 -5.38 -16.74 -10.33
N THR A 70 -4.59 -16.09 -9.49
CA THR A 70 -3.28 -16.59 -9.08
C THR A 70 -3.39 -17.46 -7.83
N LYS A 71 -2.66 -18.58 -7.80
CA LYS A 71 -2.50 -19.40 -6.59
C LYS A 71 -1.89 -18.54 -5.46
N HIS A 72 -2.47 -18.58 -4.26
CA HIS A 72 -2.04 -17.75 -3.12
C HIS A 72 -2.21 -16.22 -3.32
N ALA A 73 -3.25 -15.79 -4.05
CA ALA A 73 -3.54 -14.36 -4.29
C ALA A 73 -3.54 -13.50 -3.02
N TYR A 74 -4.18 -13.97 -1.95
CA TYR A 74 -4.24 -13.25 -0.66
C TYR A 74 -2.85 -13.10 -0.02
N LEU A 75 -2.01 -14.13 -0.07
CA LEU A 75 -0.65 -14.07 0.47
C LEU A 75 0.20 -13.07 -0.31
N LEU A 76 0.13 -13.09 -1.65
CA LEU A 76 0.86 -12.14 -2.50
C LEU A 76 0.41 -10.70 -2.23
N LEU A 77 -0.89 -10.47 -2.08
CA LEU A 77 -1.43 -9.16 -1.72
C LEU A 77 -0.88 -8.71 -0.35
N LEU A 78 -0.98 -9.55 0.68
CA LEU A 78 -0.50 -9.23 2.02
C LEU A 78 1.00 -8.94 2.04
N LEU A 79 1.82 -9.79 1.44
CA LEU A 79 3.27 -9.59 1.37
C LEU A 79 3.63 -8.30 0.61
N SER A 80 2.92 -8.01 -0.49
CA SER A 80 3.15 -6.77 -1.23
C SER A 80 2.84 -5.53 -0.38
N LEU A 81 1.77 -5.57 0.42
CA LEU A 81 1.42 -4.49 1.35
C LEU A 81 2.42 -4.37 2.50
N LEU A 82 2.90 -5.48 3.06
CA LEU A 82 3.92 -5.51 4.11
C LEU A 82 5.25 -4.93 3.65
N ILE A 83 5.60 -5.08 2.37
CA ILE A 83 6.80 -4.48 1.78
C ILE A 83 6.57 -3.00 1.46
N TYR A 84 5.50 -2.70 0.74
CA TYR A 84 5.21 -1.34 0.28
C TYR A 84 4.99 -0.37 1.43
N SER A 85 4.16 -0.74 2.41
CA SER A 85 3.62 0.19 3.39
C SER A 85 4.71 0.83 4.26
N PRO A 86 5.63 0.08 4.91
CA PRO A 86 6.78 0.65 5.62
C PRO A 86 7.67 1.57 4.78
N ILE A 87 7.99 1.16 3.55
CA ILE A 87 8.91 1.89 2.68
C ILE A 87 8.25 3.20 2.21
N SER A 88 6.96 3.16 1.86
CA SER A 88 6.18 4.31 1.43
C SER A 88 6.09 5.42 2.49
N ARG A 89 6.26 5.05 3.76
CA ARG A 89 6.16 5.93 4.93
C ARG A 89 7.48 6.59 5.30
N PHE A 90 8.60 6.12 4.77
CA PHE A 90 9.91 6.72 5.06
C PHE A 90 10.00 8.22 4.70
N PRO A 91 9.52 8.67 3.53
CA PRO A 91 9.50 10.11 3.21
C PRO A 91 8.71 10.95 4.21
N VAL A 92 7.64 10.38 4.80
CA VAL A 92 6.79 11.09 5.78
C VAL A 92 7.61 11.44 7.02
N ALA A 93 8.42 10.50 7.53
CA ALA A 93 9.31 10.75 8.66
C ALA A 93 10.43 11.75 8.30
N LEU A 94 10.91 11.73 7.05
CA LEU A 94 11.90 12.70 6.57
C LEU A 94 11.33 14.11 6.50
N PHE A 95 10.14 14.30 5.93
CA PHE A 95 9.47 15.60 5.89
C PHE A 95 9.07 16.09 7.27
N TRP A 96 8.68 15.18 8.18
CA TRP A 96 8.50 15.51 9.60
C TRP A 96 9.76 16.11 10.21
N TRP A 97 10.92 15.51 9.95
CA TRP A 97 12.20 16.02 10.46
C TRP A 97 12.53 17.39 9.86
N ILE A 98 12.32 17.58 8.56
CA ILE A 98 12.52 18.88 7.90
C ILE A 98 11.61 19.94 8.54
N ASP A 99 10.31 19.66 8.63
CA ASP A 99 9.33 20.59 9.20
C ASP A 99 9.67 20.98 10.64
N THR A 100 10.09 20.02 11.46
CA THR A 100 10.45 20.25 12.88
C THR A 100 11.74 21.06 13.04
N ASN A 101 12.76 20.86 12.19
CA ASN A 101 14.03 21.60 12.30
C ASN A 101 13.96 23.01 11.72
N TYR A 102 13.10 23.23 10.73
CA TYR A 102 12.96 24.52 10.05
C TYR A 102 11.69 25.28 10.44
N GLU A 103 10.92 24.76 11.41
CA GLU A 103 9.69 25.35 11.94
C GLU A 103 8.71 25.79 10.84
N ILE A 104 8.58 24.96 9.81
CA ILE A 104 7.84 25.30 8.58
C ILE A 104 6.32 25.37 8.85
N GLY A 105 5.85 24.72 9.93
CA GLY A 105 4.49 24.86 10.44
C GLY A 105 3.45 24.04 9.70
N THR A 106 3.84 22.90 9.12
CA THR A 106 2.91 21.93 8.51
C THR A 106 2.27 21.01 9.56
N HIS A 107 1.25 20.23 9.18
CA HIS A 107 0.59 19.22 10.03
C HIS A 107 1.54 18.12 10.52
N TYR A 108 2.76 18.07 9.94
CA TYR A 108 3.79 17.16 10.37
C TYR A 108 4.37 17.56 11.75
N GLY A 109 4.49 18.83 12.10
CA GLY A 109 5.32 19.31 13.22
C GLY A 109 4.92 18.97 14.65
N LEU A 110 3.83 18.22 14.90
CA LEU A 110 3.16 18.28 16.20
C LEU A 110 2.97 16.95 16.96
N TYR A 111 3.88 15.96 16.93
CA TYR A 111 3.57 14.69 17.65
C TYR A 111 4.75 13.91 18.26
N PHE A 112 6.01 14.21 17.95
CA PHE A 112 7.14 13.35 18.36
C PHE A 112 8.28 14.14 18.99
N ASN A 113 8.96 13.52 19.96
CA ASN A 113 10.08 14.15 20.66
C ASN A 113 11.43 13.98 19.95
N ASN A 114 11.52 13.03 19.01
CA ASN A 114 12.73 12.77 18.22
C ASN A 114 12.41 12.00 16.94
N PHE A 115 13.37 12.00 16.02
CA PHE A 115 13.28 11.31 14.73
C PHE A 115 13.01 9.81 14.85
N GLY A 116 13.62 9.14 15.84
CA GLY A 116 13.41 7.70 16.07
C GLY A 116 11.95 7.37 16.39
N GLN A 117 11.31 8.18 17.24
CA GLN A 117 9.88 8.03 17.56
C GLN A 117 8.99 8.29 16.34
N ALA A 118 9.28 9.35 15.57
CA ALA A 118 8.53 9.65 14.34
C ALA A 118 8.66 8.52 13.32
N LEU A 119 9.88 8.03 13.10
CA LEU A 119 10.17 6.92 12.20
C LEU A 119 9.45 5.63 12.62
N LEU A 120 9.53 5.26 13.90
CA LEU A 120 8.85 4.08 14.43
C LEU A 120 7.33 4.18 14.35
N ASN A 121 6.76 5.36 14.61
CA ASN A 121 5.33 5.56 14.45
C ASN A 121 4.92 5.39 12.98
N HIS A 122 5.61 6.04 12.06
CA HIS A 122 5.28 5.97 10.64
C HIS A 122 5.48 4.57 10.05
N ILE A 123 6.59 3.89 10.37
CA ILE A 123 6.88 2.52 9.90
C ILE A 123 6.01 1.48 10.62
N GLY A 124 5.64 1.69 11.88
CA GLY A 124 4.79 0.78 12.64
C GLY A 124 3.31 1.10 12.45
N TYR A 125 2.80 2.05 13.24
CA TYR A 125 1.40 2.45 13.25
C TYR A 125 0.92 2.95 11.88
N GLY A 126 1.67 3.86 11.25
CA GLY A 126 1.35 4.41 9.93
C GLY A 126 1.23 3.31 8.86
N SER A 127 2.08 2.29 8.94
CA SER A 127 2.02 1.15 8.02
C SER A 127 0.80 0.27 8.26
N LEU A 128 0.43 0.03 9.52
CA LEU A 128 -0.76 -0.76 9.87
C LEU A 128 -2.04 -0.09 9.36
N VAL A 129 -2.13 1.24 9.49
CA VAL A 129 -3.24 2.05 8.95
C VAL A 129 -3.39 1.91 7.44
N GLN A 130 -2.33 1.56 6.70
CA GLN A 130 -2.42 1.25 5.28
C GLN A 130 -2.70 -0.24 5.03
N ILE A 131 -1.97 -1.13 5.71
CA ILE A 131 -2.01 -2.58 5.47
C ILE A 131 -3.40 -3.12 5.76
N ILE A 132 -4.00 -2.78 6.91
CA ILE A 132 -5.28 -3.34 7.35
C ILE A 132 -6.41 -3.01 6.36
N PRO A 133 -6.75 -1.73 6.11
CA PRO A 133 -7.83 -1.42 5.18
C PRO A 133 -7.49 -1.80 3.74
N GLY A 134 -6.23 -1.67 3.31
CA GLY A 134 -5.78 -2.12 1.99
C GLY A 134 -5.98 -3.62 1.81
N PHE A 135 -5.60 -4.44 2.78
CA PHE A 135 -5.75 -5.88 2.70
C PHE A 135 -7.21 -6.31 2.70
N ILE A 136 -8.04 -5.69 3.53
CA ILE A 136 -9.50 -5.93 3.55
C ILE A 136 -10.10 -5.63 2.18
N LEU A 137 -9.85 -4.43 1.64
CA LEU A 137 -10.44 -4.00 0.37
C LEU A 137 -9.93 -4.83 -0.82
N GLY A 138 -8.64 -5.12 -0.87
CA GLY A 138 -8.05 -5.98 -1.90
C GLY A 138 -8.57 -7.42 -1.81
N SER A 139 -8.78 -7.95 -0.60
CA SER A 139 -9.35 -9.28 -0.38
C SER A 139 -10.81 -9.35 -0.84
N ILE A 140 -11.62 -8.34 -0.52
CA ILE A 140 -12.99 -8.21 -1.05
C ILE A 140 -12.97 -8.19 -2.57
N THR A 141 -12.06 -7.42 -3.17
CA THR A 141 -11.90 -7.34 -4.62
C THR A 141 -11.56 -8.71 -5.23
N ILE A 142 -10.64 -9.46 -4.63
CA ILE A 142 -10.28 -10.83 -5.07
C ILE A 142 -11.49 -11.76 -5.00
N ALA A 143 -12.22 -11.73 -3.88
CA ALA A 143 -13.39 -12.59 -3.66
C ALA A 143 -14.51 -12.28 -4.67
N PHE A 144 -14.81 -11.00 -4.87
CA PHE A 144 -15.81 -10.54 -5.84
C PHE A 144 -15.47 -10.98 -7.27
N MET A 145 -14.22 -10.76 -7.70
CA MET A 145 -13.77 -11.14 -9.04
C MET A 145 -13.75 -12.66 -9.26
N SER A 146 -13.39 -13.42 -8.22
CA SER A 146 -13.41 -14.88 -8.25
C SER A 146 -14.83 -15.43 -8.39
N ASN A 147 -15.78 -14.89 -7.61
CA ASN A 147 -17.17 -15.32 -7.66
C ASN A 147 -17.81 -15.02 -9.02
N ARG A 148 -17.64 -13.80 -9.53
CA ARG A 148 -18.16 -13.40 -10.85
C ARG A 148 -17.67 -14.31 -11.98
N LYS A 149 -16.40 -14.73 -11.94
CA LYS A 149 -15.85 -15.66 -12.94
C LYS A 149 -16.55 -17.03 -12.87
N ASN A 150 -16.77 -17.55 -11.67
CA ASN A 150 -17.41 -18.84 -11.48
C ASN A 150 -18.88 -18.83 -11.94
N GLU A 151 -19.60 -17.71 -11.75
CA GLU A 151 -20.97 -17.54 -12.25
C GLU A 151 -21.02 -17.56 -13.78
N ILE A 152 -20.16 -16.78 -14.45
CA ILE A 152 -20.10 -16.76 -15.92
C ILE A 152 -19.79 -18.15 -16.49
N GLN A 153 -18.88 -18.89 -15.86
CA GLN A 153 -18.56 -20.26 -16.29
C GLN A 153 -19.76 -21.21 -16.16
N LYS A 154 -20.55 -21.08 -15.09
CA LYS A 154 -21.76 -21.89 -14.90
C LYS A 154 -22.85 -21.57 -15.92
N THR A 155 -23.03 -20.30 -16.27
CA THR A 155 -24.02 -19.91 -17.29
C THR A 155 -23.67 -20.48 -18.66
N ASN A 156 -22.41 -20.35 -19.10
CA ASN A 156 -21.99 -20.88 -20.39
C ASN A 156 -22.15 -22.40 -20.49
N THR A 157 -21.85 -23.15 -19.41
CA THR A 157 -22.03 -24.61 -19.42
C THR A 157 -23.50 -25.04 -19.53
N LEU A 158 -24.45 -24.20 -19.12
CA LEU A 158 -25.88 -24.48 -19.24
C LEU A 158 -26.46 -24.09 -20.61
N GLU A 159 -25.78 -23.22 -21.37
CA GLU A 159 -26.17 -22.86 -22.74
C GLU A 159 -25.64 -23.86 -23.79
N ASP A 160 -24.59 -24.61 -23.44
CA ASP A 160 -23.95 -25.63 -24.29
C ASP A 160 -24.57 -27.06 -24.13
N GLU A 161 -25.56 -27.24 -23.23
CA GLU A 161 -26.35 -28.48 -23.01
C GLU A 161 -27.72 -28.44 -23.71
#